data_AF-A0A7C1I1E9-F1
#
_entry.id   AF-A0A7C1I1E9-F1
#
_cell.length_a   1.000
_cell.length_b   1.000
_cell.length_c   1.000
_cell.angle_alpha   90.00
_cell.angle_beta   90.00
_cell.angle_gamma   90.00
#
_symmetry.space_group_name_H-M   'P 1'
#
loop_
_entity.id
_entity.type
_entity.pdbx_description
1 polymer ?
#
loop_
_entity_poly.entity_id
_entity_poly.type
_entity_poly.pdbx_seq_one_letter_code
_entity_poly.pdbx_strand_id
1 'polypeptide(L)'
;MREYFSRRMLLTKLSLAQNYYDWGMLAFTVGFGGSMIWFGSSAGVAISTTYPEARSVGSWIRSGWHVLLAYLIGCLFLFLLLGWKPLDY
;
A
#
# COMPACT_ATOMS: atom_id res chain seq x y z
N MET A 1 22.23 -13.13 -20.09
CA MET A 1 21.86 -13.09 -18.64
C MET A 1 21.62 -11.67 -18.11
N ARG A 2 22.47 -10.68 -18.41
CA ARG A 2 22.31 -9.26 -18.01
C ARG A 2 21.03 -8.59 -18.55
N GLU A 3 20.64 -8.88 -19.79
CA GLU A 3 19.40 -8.36 -20.40
C GLU A 3 18.12 -8.92 -19.76
N TYR A 4 18.15 -10.17 -19.31
CA TYR A 4 17.01 -10.83 -18.67
C TYR A 4 16.72 -10.23 -17.30
N PHE A 5 17.76 -9.84 -16.56
CA PHE A 5 17.63 -9.12 -15.29
C PHE A 5 17.14 -7.68 -15.49
N SER A 6 17.64 -7.01 -16.54
CA SER A 6 17.20 -5.66 -16.94
C SER A 6 15.70 -5.60 -17.29
N ARG A 7 15.15 -6.66 -17.91
CA ARG A 7 13.71 -6.75 -18.23
C ARG A 7 12.83 -7.06 -17.02
N ARG A 8 13.28 -7.86 -16.04
CA ARG A 8 12.47 -8.15 -14.83
C ARG A 8 12.28 -6.92 -13.94
N MET A 9 13.20 -5.97 -13.98
CA MET A 9 13.13 -4.70 -13.26
C MET A 9 12.55 -3.56 -14.10
N LEU A 10 11.80 -3.86 -15.17
CA LEU A 10 11.21 -2.86 -16.06
C LEU A 10 10.32 -1.87 -15.29
N LEU A 11 9.47 -2.37 -14.39
CA LEU A 11 8.62 -1.54 -13.54
C LEU A 11 9.42 -0.72 -12.51
N THR A 12 10.51 -1.27 -11.97
CA THR A 12 11.40 -0.54 -11.04
C THR A 12 12.12 0.59 -11.76
N LYS A 13 12.56 0.38 -13.00
CA LYS A 13 13.17 1.42 -13.82
C LYS A 13 12.19 2.52 -14.23
N LEU A 14 10.96 2.15 -14.57
CA LEU A 14 9.89 3.11 -14.86
C LEU A 14 9.49 3.92 -13.64
N SER A 15 9.36 3.28 -12.46
CA SER A 15 9.07 3.97 -11.21
C SER A 15 10.21 4.92 -10.81
N LEU A 16 11.47 4.50 -10.88
CA LEU A 16 12.61 5.41 -10.67
C LEU A 16 12.64 6.59 -11.66
N ALA A 17 12.05 6.45 -12.85
CA ALA A 17 11.91 7.54 -13.82
C ALA A 17 10.68 8.43 -13.60
N GLN A 18 9.73 8.02 -12.74
CA GLN A 18 8.57 8.84 -12.37
C GLN A 18 8.98 9.90 -11.34
N ASN A 19 9.64 10.94 -11.83
CA ASN A 19 9.95 12.13 -11.04
C ASN A 19 8.65 12.86 -10.61
N TYR A 20 8.75 13.77 -9.64
CA TYR A 20 7.66 14.61 -9.10
C TYR A 20 6.62 13.95 -8.17
N TYR A 21 6.74 12.64 -7.89
CA TYR A 21 5.94 11.99 -6.84
C TYR A 21 6.72 11.90 -5.52
N ASP A 22 6.02 12.14 -4.41
CA ASP A 22 6.54 11.82 -3.07
C ASP A 22 6.40 10.31 -2.86
N TRP A 23 7.52 9.60 -3.04
CA TRP A 23 7.59 8.16 -2.90
C TRP A 23 7.33 7.66 -1.48
N GLY A 24 7.58 8.49 -0.45
CA GLY A 24 7.28 8.15 0.93
C GLY A 24 5.78 8.12 1.18
N MET A 25 5.08 9.16 0.74
CA MET A 25 3.62 9.24 0.79
C MET A 25 2.96 8.15 -0.09
N LEU A 26 3.53 7.88 -1.27
CA LEU A 26 3.04 6.83 -2.17
C LEU A 26 3.23 5.43 -1.58
N ALA A 27 4.37 5.17 -0.94
CA ALA A 27 4.64 3.89 -0.27
C ALA A 27 3.67 3.65 0.90
N PHE A 28 3.37 4.69 1.70
CA PHE A 28 2.38 4.58 2.77
C PHE A 28 0.97 4.28 2.22
N THR A 29 0.55 5.05 1.21
CA THR A 29 -0.80 4.90 0.63
C THR A 29 -1.00 3.53 -0.01
N VAL A 30 -0.03 3.04 -0.78
CA VAL A 30 -0.08 1.72 -1.42
C VAL A 30 0.08 0.57 -0.40
N GLY A 31 1.03 0.68 0.53
CA GLY A 31 1.30 -0.37 1.51
C GLY A 31 0.15 -0.58 2.50
N PHE A 32 -0.28 0.51 3.14
CA PHE A 32 -1.37 0.45 4.11
C PHE A 32 -2.72 0.25 3.41
N GLY A 33 -3.00 1.01 2.35
CA GLY A 33 -4.24 0.91 1.58
C GLY A 33 -4.43 -0.47 0.94
N GLY A 34 -3.36 -1.02 0.36
CA GLY A 34 -3.36 -2.35 -0.24
C GLY A 34 -3.68 -3.47 0.75
N SER A 35 -3.36 -3.27 2.04
CA SER A 35 -3.51 -4.29 3.10
C SER A 35 -4.84 -4.22 3.87
N MET A 36 -5.74 -3.29 3.55
CA MET A 36 -6.96 -3.05 4.35
C MET A 36 -7.99 -4.19 4.29
N ILE A 37 -7.99 -4.97 3.22
CA ILE A 37 -8.94 -6.06 3.00
C ILE A 37 -8.21 -7.39 3.14
N TRP A 38 -8.96 -8.46 3.43
CA TRP A 38 -8.40 -9.80 3.67
C TRP A 38 -7.47 -10.32 2.56
N PHE A 39 -7.70 -9.98 1.29
CA PHE A 39 -6.81 -10.40 0.19
C PHE A 39 -5.59 -9.49 0.01
N GLY A 40 -5.54 -8.38 0.73
CA GLY A 40 -4.52 -7.35 0.64
C GLY A 40 -3.18 -7.67 1.31
N SER A 41 -3.16 -8.71 2.14
CA SER A 41 -1.99 -9.15 2.89
C SER A 41 -2.02 -10.66 3.08
N SER A 42 -0.86 -11.29 3.13
CA SER A 42 -0.72 -12.73 3.41
C SER A 42 -1.37 -13.13 4.74
N ALA A 43 -1.34 -12.25 5.75
CA ALA A 43 -2.00 -12.47 7.03
C ALA A 43 -3.54 -12.50 6.89
N GLY A 44 -4.10 -11.59 6.08
CA GLY A 44 -5.54 -11.56 5.81
C GLY A 44 -5.97 -12.80 5.02
N VAL A 45 -5.17 -13.25 4.06
CA VAL A 45 -5.43 -14.45 3.26
C VAL A 45 -5.43 -15.68 4.15
N ALA A 46 -4.47 -15.79 5.08
CA ALA A 46 -4.41 -16.88 6.05
C ALA A 46 -5.67 -16.93 6.93
N ILE A 47 -6.08 -15.80 7.51
CA ILE A 47 -7.28 -15.72 8.37
C ILE A 47 -8.55 -16.08 7.58
N SER A 48 -8.69 -15.56 6.35
CA SER A 48 -9.84 -15.84 5.49
C SER A 48 -9.90 -17.28 4.97
N THR A 49 -8.81 -18.04 5.13
CA THR A 49 -8.73 -19.46 4.79
C THR A 49 -9.21 -20.31 5.97
N THR A 50 -8.90 -19.89 7.20
CA THR A 50 -9.38 -20.55 8.43
C THR A 50 -10.84 -20.21 8.75
N TYR A 51 -11.26 -18.96 8.50
CA TYR A 51 -12.61 -18.47 8.74
C TYR A 51 -13.23 -17.97 7.42
N PRO A 52 -13.98 -18.82 6.69
CA PRO A 52 -14.57 -18.47 5.40
C PRO A 52 -15.52 -17.26 5.48
N GLU A 53 -16.15 -17.04 6.64
CA GLU A 53 -17.05 -15.92 6.91
C GLU A 53 -16.32 -14.57 6.83
N ALA A 54 -15.01 -14.58 7.10
CA ALA A 54 -14.14 -13.42 6.98
C ALA A 54 -13.83 -13.04 5.51
N ARG A 55 -14.35 -13.73 4.49
CA ARG A 55 -14.18 -13.28 3.09
C ARG A 55 -15.13 -12.16 2.68
N SER A 56 -16.14 -11.86 3.51
CA SER A 56 -17.08 -10.76 3.24
C SER A 56 -16.38 -9.40 3.40
N VAL A 57 -16.20 -8.70 2.28
CA VAL A 57 -15.60 -7.35 2.23
C VAL A 57 -16.44 -6.36 3.05
N GLY A 58 -17.77 -6.46 2.99
CA GLY A 58 -18.65 -5.59 3.78
C GLY A 58 -18.50 -5.81 5.29
N SER A 59 -18.35 -7.06 5.73
CA SER A 59 -18.09 -7.38 7.14
C SER A 59 -16.73 -6.87 7.61
N TRP A 60 -15.70 -6.96 6.75
CA TRP A 60 -14.37 -6.42 7.02
C TRP A 60 -14.36 -4.91 7.18
N ILE A 61 -15.03 -4.18 6.29
CA ILE A 61 -15.10 -2.71 6.38
C ILE A 61 -15.93 -2.29 7.59
N ARG A 62 -17.06 -2.96 7.85
CA ARG A 62 -17.92 -2.64 8.99
C ARG A 62 -17.22 -2.89 10.33
N SER A 63 -16.52 -4.01 10.46
CA SER A 63 -15.80 -4.37 11.69
C SER A 63 -14.49 -3.58 11.83
N GLY A 64 -13.81 -3.35 10.71
CA GLY A 64 -12.52 -2.68 10.60
C GLY A 64 -12.60 -1.19 10.26
N TRP A 65 -13.73 -0.51 10.49
CA TRP A 65 -13.90 0.90 10.09
C TRP A 65 -12.83 1.84 10.67
N HIS A 66 -12.31 1.51 11.86
CA HIS A 66 -11.19 2.21 12.49
C HIS A 66 -9.89 2.15 11.68
N VAL A 67 -9.69 1.12 10.85
CA VAL A 67 -8.51 0.97 9.98
C VAL A 67 -8.50 2.04 8.89
N LEU A 68 -9.67 2.33 8.31
CA LEU A 68 -9.82 3.42 7.36
C LEU A 68 -9.54 4.78 8.02
N LEU A 69 -10.01 4.97 9.26
CA LEU A 69 -9.74 6.19 10.02
C LEU A 69 -8.24 6.34 10.32
N ALA A 70 -7.59 5.26 10.77
CA ALA A 70 -6.16 5.21 11.05
C ALA A 70 -5.32 5.50 9.80
N TYR A 71 -5.76 5.03 8.63
CA TYR A 71 -5.13 5.36 7.36
C TYR A 71 -5.15 6.85 7.05
N LEU A 72 -6.31 7.49 7.18
CA LEU A 72 -6.45 8.92 6.90
C LEU A 72 -5.63 9.76 7.89
N ILE A 73 -5.71 9.43 9.18
CA ILE A 73 -4.94 10.10 10.22
C ILE A 73 -3.44 9.89 9.98
N GLY A 74 -3.00 8.66 9.73
CA GLY A 74 -1.60 8.35 9.43
C GLY A 74 -1.09 9.10 8.21
N CYS A 75 -1.89 9.17 7.13
CA CYS A 75 -1.56 9.93 5.93
C CYS A 75 -1.42 11.43 6.24
N LEU A 76 -2.35 11.99 7.01
CA LEU A 76 -2.31 13.39 7.44
C LEU A 76 -1.09 13.68 8.32
N PHE A 77 -0.79 12.82 9.30
CA PHE A 77 0.38 12.96 10.16
C PHE A 77 1.68 12.88 9.35
N LEU A 78 1.78 11.92 8.43
CA LEU A 78 2.95 11.79 7.55
C LEU A 78 3.13 13.08 6.72
N PHE A 79 2.04 13.62 6.19
CA PHE A 79 2.03 14.86 5.41
C PHE A 79 2.42 16.08 6.25
N LEU A 80 1.86 16.21 7.46
CA LEU A 80 2.13 17.34 8.34
C LEU A 80 3.55 17.33 8.92
N LEU A 81 4.10 16.14 9.23
CA LEU A 81 5.43 16.00 9.84
C LEU A 81 6.56 16.08 8.82
N LEU A 82 6.44 15.40 7.68
CA LEU A 82 7.49 15.35 6.67
C LEU A 82 7.32 16.40 5.56
N GLY A 83 6.11 16.91 5.38
CA GLY A 83 5.74 17.71 4.21
C GLY A 83 5.62 16.84 2.96
N TRP A 84 5.28 17.48 1.84
CA TRP A 84 5.41 16.87 0.52
C TRP A 84 6.86 17.01 0.06
N LYS A 85 7.58 15.88 -0.02
CA LYS A 85 8.97 15.80 -0.48
C LYS A 85 9.05 14.99 -1.77
N PRO A 86 8.78 15.62 -2.93
CA PRO A 86 8.98 14.96 -4.19
C PRO A 86 10.48 14.67 -4.35
N LEU A 87 10.81 13.55 -4.98
CA LEU A 87 12.19 13.31 -5.41
C LEU A 87 12.53 14.33 -6.50
N ASP A 88 13.44 15.24 -6.18
CA ASP A 88 14.10 16.13 -7.14
C ASP A 88 15.24 15.37 -7.83
N TYR A 89 15.53 15.77 -9.07
CA TYR A 89 16.40 15.10 -10.04
C TYR A 89 17.87 14.92 -9.61
#